data_AF-A0AAE0SQZ8-F1
#
_entry.id   AF-A0AAE0SQZ8-F1
#
_cell.length_a   1.000
_cell.length_b   1.000
_cell.length_c   1.000
_cell.angle_alpha   90.00
_cell.angle_beta   90.00
_cell.angle_gamma   90.00
#
_symmetry.space_group_name_H-M   'P 1'
#
loop_
_entity.id
_entity.type
_entity.pdbx_description
1 polymer ?
#
loop_
_entity_poly.entity_id
_entity_poly.type
_entity_poly.pdbx_seq_one_letter_code
_entity_poly.pdbx_strand_id
1 'polypeptide(L)'
;MPFANLDKCFVVKWKNDDFSEIQNCAKVAITYSSDATLAKYTNMAICKRYLDFKPTENPEWRTRVKEDYWPRIPTISQMISDILKYRKKYFLSLSNNTVGRLEKDKADGEILIKFLLKIQQEENIGWQDKGKTEEVINSLDALELDETARETERHASGCTQDSTDREENTKGRKTDINYFSRNVEQFKLPCYSCHGDTEDAVASTYESICQTRKPTKEEQETINLYGGYKHIAKEVHQMQMEEEDISNYLGLMDVETCILKTHKILMYSIMDDLHTGPGKFSTKERQASFSGITHVYPHFATEESVYAAVLMLVDKYNEMIYEISKIPESEENEEEKLQLSFKCASLFLFGFLTLHPFGDGNGRLARLLCSYSLLTFSPFPTPIYNVFNSTVEEDYVQALVVARKDLKISEMINTEDKAKQVTDTVLSQKPSELCALIIESNWSMWRQYLHTLGIEKIEPYKWETGY
;
A
#
# COMPACT_ATOMS: atom_id res chain seq x y z
N MET A 1 41.28 -23.71 9.19
CA MET A 1 41.59 -22.55 10.07
C MET A 1 41.88 -21.36 9.18
N PRO A 2 41.31 -20.17 9.45
CA PRO A 2 39.86 -19.91 9.52
C PRO A 2 39.50 -18.69 8.63
N PHE A 3 38.34 -18.66 7.95
CA PHE A 3 37.10 -18.06 8.45
C PHE A 3 37.32 -17.01 9.54
N ALA A 4 37.53 -15.75 9.16
CA ALA A 4 37.46 -14.63 10.09
C ALA A 4 37.03 -13.36 9.35
N ASN A 5 36.06 -12.66 9.94
CA ASN A 5 35.58 -11.31 9.64
C ASN A 5 34.51 -11.15 8.54
N LEU A 6 33.31 -11.64 8.84
CA LEU A 6 32.05 -10.99 8.43
C LEU A 6 31.31 -10.43 9.67
N ASP A 7 32.06 -9.86 10.62
CA ASP A 7 31.51 -9.15 11.78
C ASP A 7 31.90 -7.67 11.70
N LYS A 8 31.17 -6.91 10.88
CA LYS A 8 30.97 -5.46 11.08
C LYS A 8 29.58 -5.09 10.55
N CYS A 9 28.57 -5.25 11.40
CA CYS A 9 27.35 -4.46 11.28
C CYS A 9 27.76 -2.98 11.35
N PHE A 10 27.51 -2.24 10.26
CA PHE A 10 27.57 -0.78 10.30
C PHE A 10 26.33 -0.30 11.06
N VAL A 11 26.52 0.08 12.33
CA VAL A 11 25.55 0.91 13.04
C VAL A 11 25.65 2.31 12.44
N VAL A 12 24.78 2.62 11.48
CA VAL A 12 24.62 4.00 10.99
C VAL A 12 23.64 4.69 11.93
N LYS A 13 24.13 5.67 12.69
CA LYS A 13 23.28 6.61 13.40
C LYS A 13 22.77 7.63 12.37
N TRP A 14 21.49 7.53 12.04
CA TRP A 14 20.79 8.42 11.13
C TRP A 14 20.75 9.84 11.70
N LYS A 15 21.21 10.81 10.92
CA LYS A 15 20.84 12.22 11.07
C LYS A 15 20.05 12.61 9.83
N ASN A 16 18.99 13.36 10.07
CA ASN A 16 17.96 13.78 9.12
C ASN A 16 18.49 14.30 7.77
N ASP A 17 17.67 14.05 6.74
CA ASP A 17 17.50 14.83 5.50
C ASP A 17 18.41 14.59 4.29
N ASP A 18 18.95 13.39 4.06
CA ASP A 18 19.69 13.12 2.81
C ASP A 18 19.30 11.81 2.10
N PHE A 19 18.44 11.92 1.09
CA PHE A 19 18.00 10.83 0.19
C PHE A 19 19.15 10.22 -0.63
N SER A 20 20.32 10.86 -0.69
CA SER A 20 21.48 10.39 -1.47
C SER A 20 22.10 9.09 -0.95
N GLU A 21 21.87 8.71 0.31
CA GLU A 21 22.43 7.47 0.89
C GLU A 21 21.59 6.21 0.61
N ILE A 22 20.28 6.34 0.35
CA ILE A 22 19.43 5.24 -0.17
C ILE A 22 19.97 4.78 -1.52
N GLN A 23 20.40 5.73 -2.36
CA GLN A 23 21.02 5.45 -3.66
C GLN A 23 22.34 4.69 -3.53
N ASN A 24 23.10 4.87 -2.45
CA ASN A 24 24.36 4.16 -2.23
C ASN A 24 24.14 2.70 -1.80
N CYS A 25 23.11 2.42 -1.01
CA CYS A 25 22.74 1.03 -0.68
C CYS A 25 22.25 0.27 -1.92
N ALA A 26 21.45 0.93 -2.78
CA ALA A 26 21.04 0.37 -4.06
C ALA A 26 22.22 0.15 -5.03
N LYS A 27 23.18 1.10 -5.10
CA LYS A 27 24.39 1.00 -5.95
C LYS A 27 25.35 -0.12 -5.52
N VAL A 28 25.47 -0.40 -4.23
CA VAL A 28 26.33 -1.50 -3.74
C VAL A 28 25.76 -2.87 -4.10
N ALA A 29 24.42 -3.01 -4.22
CA ALA A 29 23.79 -4.24 -4.73
C ALA A 29 24.03 -4.45 -6.24
N ILE A 30 24.30 -3.39 -7.00
CA ILE A 30 24.36 -3.40 -8.47
C ILE A 30 25.69 -3.95 -9.03
N THR A 31 26.76 -4.08 -8.23
CA THR A 31 28.11 -4.34 -8.78
C THR A 31 28.49 -5.81 -8.99
N TYR A 32 27.60 -6.77 -8.74
CA TYR A 32 27.89 -8.21 -8.92
C TYR A 32 26.88 -8.91 -9.84
N SER A 33 27.22 -9.03 -11.13
CA SER A 33 26.96 -10.19 -12.02
C SER A 33 26.81 -9.73 -13.47
N SER A 34 27.87 -9.91 -14.26
CA SER A 34 27.93 -9.59 -15.70
C SER A 34 27.58 -10.78 -16.60
N ASP A 35 26.74 -11.72 -16.15
CA ASP A 35 26.38 -12.90 -16.94
C ASP A 35 24.86 -13.08 -17.01
N ALA A 36 24.26 -12.59 -18.10
CA ALA A 36 22.81 -12.42 -18.27
C ALA A 36 22.01 -13.74 -18.16
N THR A 37 22.65 -14.89 -18.39
CA THR A 37 22.00 -16.20 -18.30
C THR A 37 22.05 -16.77 -16.87
N LEU A 38 23.09 -16.42 -16.09
CA LEU A 38 23.22 -16.77 -14.68
C LEU A 38 22.41 -15.83 -13.78
N ALA A 39 22.33 -14.54 -14.14
CA ALA A 39 21.52 -13.52 -13.48
C ALA A 39 20.02 -13.87 -13.44
N LYS A 40 19.50 -14.53 -14.49
CA LYS A 40 18.12 -15.04 -14.54
C LYS A 40 17.83 -16.10 -13.46
N TYR A 41 18.87 -16.79 -12.97
CA TYR A 41 18.73 -17.83 -11.94
C TYR A 41 19.14 -17.37 -10.53
N THR A 42 20.02 -16.37 -10.40
CA THR A 42 20.53 -15.91 -9.10
C THR A 42 19.73 -14.78 -8.45
N ASN A 43 19.01 -13.94 -9.21
CA ASN A 43 18.37 -12.74 -8.65
C ASN A 43 16.97 -12.98 -8.05
N MET A 44 16.28 -14.05 -8.43
CA MET A 44 15.00 -14.48 -7.84
C MET A 44 15.13 -15.25 -6.52
N ALA A 45 16.34 -15.34 -5.94
CA ALA A 45 16.58 -16.16 -4.76
C ALA A 45 15.72 -15.73 -3.55
N ILE A 46 15.54 -14.43 -3.34
CA ILE A 46 14.70 -13.92 -2.26
C ILE A 46 13.21 -14.22 -2.49
N CYS A 47 12.70 -13.97 -3.70
CA CYS A 47 11.31 -14.30 -4.04
C CYS A 47 11.06 -15.80 -3.93
N LYS A 48 11.99 -16.65 -4.36
CA LYS A 48 11.89 -18.11 -4.17
C LYS A 48 11.93 -18.51 -2.69
N ARG A 49 12.69 -17.80 -1.85
CA ARG A 49 12.76 -18.10 -0.41
C ARG A 49 11.45 -17.78 0.31
N TYR A 50 10.85 -16.62 0.03
CA TYR A 50 9.71 -16.12 0.81
C TYR A 50 8.35 -16.24 0.10
N LEU A 51 8.33 -16.26 -1.23
CA LEU A 51 7.12 -16.28 -2.06
C LEU A 51 6.87 -17.64 -2.74
N ASP A 52 7.59 -18.69 -2.35
CA ASP A 52 7.35 -20.08 -2.78
C ASP A 52 6.19 -20.72 -2.00
N PHE A 53 5.01 -20.17 -2.23
CA PHE A 53 3.71 -20.72 -1.85
C PHE A 53 2.71 -20.45 -2.96
N LYS A 54 1.58 -21.17 -2.95
CA LYS A 54 0.50 -20.95 -3.90
C LYS A 54 -0.71 -20.41 -3.14
N PRO A 55 -1.41 -19.38 -3.65
CA PRO A 55 -2.70 -19.00 -3.11
C PRO A 55 -3.64 -20.20 -3.03
N THR A 56 -4.48 -20.26 -2.01
CA THR A 56 -5.46 -21.35 -1.86
C THR A 56 -6.50 -21.25 -2.98
N GLU A 57 -6.53 -22.20 -3.92
CA GLU A 57 -7.42 -22.14 -5.09
C GLU A 57 -8.93 -22.22 -4.75
N ASN A 58 -9.27 -23.00 -3.72
CA ASN A 58 -10.65 -23.22 -3.26
C ASN A 58 -10.72 -23.07 -1.74
N PRO A 59 -10.69 -21.84 -1.22
CA PRO A 59 -10.72 -21.60 0.21
C PRO A 59 -12.08 -21.97 0.83
N GLU A 60 -12.08 -22.33 2.11
CA GLU A 60 -13.24 -22.91 2.80
C GLU A 60 -14.47 -21.98 2.79
N TRP A 61 -14.28 -20.66 2.81
CA TRP A 61 -15.40 -19.71 2.78
C TRP A 61 -16.25 -19.80 1.50
N ARG A 62 -15.70 -20.34 0.40
CA ARG A 62 -16.45 -20.58 -0.85
C ARG A 62 -17.42 -21.75 -0.75
N THR A 63 -17.24 -22.65 0.21
CA THR A 63 -18.16 -23.79 0.45
C THR A 63 -19.45 -23.38 1.14
N ARG A 64 -19.52 -22.15 1.69
CA ARG A 64 -20.72 -21.63 2.36
C ARG A 64 -21.79 -21.14 1.38
N VAL A 65 -21.46 -20.99 0.09
CA VAL A 65 -22.41 -20.63 -0.95
C VAL A 65 -23.17 -21.89 -1.35
N LYS A 66 -24.50 -21.90 -1.18
CA LYS A 66 -25.37 -23.04 -1.57
C LYS A 66 -25.18 -23.38 -3.05
N GLU A 67 -25.12 -24.68 -3.38
CA GLU A 67 -24.93 -25.22 -4.74
C GLU A 67 -25.90 -24.62 -5.78
N ASP A 68 -27.08 -24.17 -5.35
CA ASP A 68 -28.15 -23.66 -6.22
C ASP A 68 -27.94 -22.22 -6.73
N TYR A 69 -27.02 -21.45 -6.15
CA TYR A 69 -26.73 -20.04 -6.55
C TYR A 69 -25.52 -19.90 -7.48
N TRP A 70 -25.01 -21.02 -7.98
CA TRP A 70 -23.88 -21.07 -8.90
C TRP A 70 -24.25 -20.47 -10.27
N PRO A 71 -23.52 -19.43 -10.67
CA PRO A 71 -22.47 -19.64 -11.65
C PRO A 71 -21.12 -19.80 -10.92
N ARG A 72 -20.24 -20.64 -11.50
CA ARG A 72 -18.90 -20.95 -10.98
C ARG A 72 -18.16 -19.70 -10.54
N ILE A 73 -18.02 -19.46 -9.22
CA ILE A 73 -17.01 -18.53 -8.70
C ILE A 73 -15.68 -18.96 -9.33
N PRO A 74 -14.98 -18.07 -10.06
CA PRO A 74 -13.74 -18.45 -10.71
C PRO A 74 -12.71 -18.94 -9.69
N THR A 75 -11.91 -19.93 -10.09
CA THR A 75 -10.70 -20.32 -9.35
C THR A 75 -9.76 -19.13 -9.19
N ILE A 76 -8.85 -19.16 -8.21
CA ILE A 76 -7.89 -18.06 -8.02
C ILE A 76 -7.01 -17.88 -9.25
N SER A 77 -6.59 -18.97 -9.89
CA SER A 77 -5.90 -18.93 -11.18
C SER A 77 -6.71 -18.23 -12.28
N GLN A 78 -8.03 -18.48 -12.36
CA GLN A 78 -8.90 -17.77 -13.32
C GLN A 78 -9.04 -16.29 -12.98
N MET A 79 -9.14 -15.93 -11.70
CA MET A 79 -9.20 -14.54 -11.25
C MET A 79 -7.94 -13.76 -11.64
N ILE A 80 -6.76 -14.34 -11.49
CA ILE A 80 -5.48 -13.75 -11.94
C ILE A 80 -5.49 -13.52 -13.46
N SER A 81 -5.90 -14.52 -14.23
CA SER A 81 -6.02 -14.40 -15.69
C SER A 81 -7.00 -13.29 -16.09
N ASP A 82 -8.12 -13.16 -15.39
CA ASP A 82 -9.10 -12.11 -15.63
C ASP A 82 -8.57 -10.72 -15.26
N ILE A 83 -7.85 -10.58 -14.15
CA ILE A 83 -7.19 -9.31 -13.78
C ILE A 83 -6.24 -8.86 -14.90
N LEU A 84 -5.45 -9.75 -15.49
CA LEU A 84 -4.59 -9.41 -16.63
C LEU A 84 -5.40 -8.94 -17.84
N LYS A 85 -6.53 -9.59 -18.13
CA LYS A 85 -7.43 -9.13 -19.21
C LYS A 85 -8.02 -7.75 -18.89
N TYR A 86 -8.44 -7.51 -17.65
CA TYR A 86 -8.98 -6.22 -17.21
C TYR A 86 -7.92 -5.11 -17.33
N ARG A 87 -6.68 -5.36 -16.90
CA ARG A 87 -5.54 -4.44 -17.09
C ARG A 87 -5.35 -4.10 -18.57
N LYS A 88 -5.29 -5.11 -19.45
CA LYS A 88 -5.14 -4.90 -20.90
C LYS A 88 -6.29 -4.05 -21.48
N LYS A 89 -7.53 -4.33 -21.09
CA LYS A 89 -8.71 -3.53 -21.53
C LYS A 89 -8.60 -2.08 -21.05
N TYR A 90 -8.28 -1.87 -19.78
CA TYR A 90 -8.12 -0.53 -19.20
C TYR A 90 -7.09 0.31 -19.96
N PHE A 91 -5.88 -0.22 -20.15
CA PHE A 91 -4.82 0.49 -20.86
C PHE A 91 -5.16 0.75 -22.34
N LEU A 92 -5.81 -0.21 -23.00
CA LEU A 92 -6.30 0.00 -24.37
C LEU A 92 -7.37 1.10 -24.44
N SER A 93 -8.26 1.15 -23.45
CA SER A 93 -9.29 2.19 -23.34
C SER A 93 -8.70 3.59 -23.12
N LEU A 94 -7.64 3.68 -22.29
CA LEU A 94 -6.88 4.92 -22.11
C LEU A 94 -6.14 5.33 -23.38
N SER A 95 -5.42 4.42 -24.03
CA SER A 95 -4.65 4.73 -25.25
C SER A 95 -5.55 5.19 -26.41
N ASN A 96 -6.79 4.70 -26.44
CA ASN A 96 -7.79 5.07 -27.44
C ASN A 96 -8.61 6.31 -27.04
N ASN A 97 -8.34 6.94 -25.90
CA ASN A 97 -9.11 8.05 -25.34
C ASN A 97 -10.64 7.76 -25.27
N THR A 98 -10.99 6.50 -25.03
CA THR A 98 -12.41 6.08 -24.93
C THR A 98 -13.02 6.39 -23.58
N VAL A 99 -12.18 6.61 -22.57
CA VAL A 99 -12.55 7.07 -21.23
C VAL A 99 -12.13 8.52 -21.12
N GLY A 100 -13.10 9.41 -20.92
CA GLY A 100 -12.83 10.81 -20.63
C GLY A 100 -12.30 10.99 -19.21
N ARG A 101 -11.63 12.12 -18.98
CA ARG A 101 -11.08 12.47 -17.67
C ARG A 101 -12.15 12.50 -16.59
N LEU A 102 -13.34 13.03 -16.90
CA LEU A 102 -14.46 13.14 -15.96
C LEU A 102 -14.98 11.77 -15.53
N GLU A 103 -15.09 10.82 -16.46
CA GLU A 103 -15.51 9.45 -16.17
C GLU A 103 -14.49 8.73 -15.29
N LYS A 104 -13.20 8.95 -15.55
CA LYS A 104 -12.12 8.42 -14.71
C LYS A 104 -12.16 9.00 -13.30
N ASP A 105 -12.20 10.32 -13.16
CA ASP A 105 -12.21 10.99 -11.86
C ASP A 105 -13.43 10.55 -11.02
N LYS A 106 -14.58 10.37 -11.67
CA LYS A 106 -15.78 9.81 -11.04
C LYS A 106 -15.58 8.37 -10.58
N ALA A 107 -14.98 7.51 -11.41
CA ALA A 107 -14.71 6.12 -11.05
C ALA A 107 -13.71 6.01 -9.90
N ASP A 108 -12.64 6.81 -9.92
CA ASP A 108 -11.64 6.87 -8.87
C ASP A 108 -12.26 7.29 -7.55
N GLY A 109 -13.08 8.35 -7.55
CA GLY A 109 -13.81 8.82 -6.37
C GLY A 109 -14.77 7.77 -5.80
N GLU A 110 -15.57 7.12 -6.65
CA GLU A 110 -16.52 6.08 -6.21
C GLU A 110 -15.81 4.88 -5.58
N ILE A 111 -14.73 4.40 -6.21
CA ILE A 111 -13.93 3.28 -5.70
C ILE A 111 -13.24 3.66 -4.38
N LEU A 112 -12.70 4.88 -4.28
CA LEU A 112 -12.08 5.36 -3.06
C LEU A 112 -13.06 5.39 -1.89
N ILE A 113 -14.26 5.96 -2.08
CA ILE A 113 -15.29 6.00 -1.04
C ILE A 113 -15.64 4.58 -0.58
N LYS A 114 -15.83 3.65 -1.52
CA LYS A 114 -16.10 2.23 -1.20
C LYS A 114 -14.97 1.61 -0.39
N PHE A 115 -13.71 1.87 -0.75
CA PHE A 115 -12.54 1.37 -0.05
C PHE A 115 -12.47 1.90 1.40
N LEU A 116 -12.61 3.21 1.60
CA LEU A 116 -12.55 3.81 2.94
C LEU A 116 -13.70 3.31 3.82
N LEU A 117 -14.92 3.29 3.27
CA LEU A 117 -16.10 2.77 3.97
C LEU A 117 -15.91 1.32 4.40
N LYS A 118 -15.22 0.52 3.59
CA LYS A 118 -14.91 -0.84 3.97
C LYS A 118 -13.96 -0.88 5.17
N ILE A 119 -12.84 -0.18 5.15
CA ILE A 119 -11.93 -0.14 6.31
C ILE A 119 -12.67 0.35 7.57
N GLN A 120 -13.54 1.35 7.45
CA GLN A 120 -14.37 1.86 8.54
C GLN A 120 -15.27 0.75 9.14
N GLN A 121 -15.91 -0.06 8.30
CA GLN A 121 -16.75 -1.18 8.72
C GLN A 121 -15.93 -2.30 9.38
N GLU A 122 -14.80 -2.67 8.78
CA GLU A 122 -13.97 -3.77 9.25
C GLU A 122 -13.27 -3.48 10.58
N GLU A 123 -12.98 -2.22 10.85
CA GLU A 123 -12.34 -1.79 12.09
C GLU A 123 -13.36 -1.22 13.10
N ASN A 124 -14.64 -1.17 12.73
CA ASN A 124 -15.73 -0.57 13.50
C ASN A 124 -15.38 0.86 14.00
N ILE A 125 -14.87 1.68 13.07
CA ILE A 125 -14.45 3.06 13.29
C ILE A 125 -15.14 4.00 12.30
N GLY A 126 -15.16 5.27 12.62
CA GLY A 126 -15.59 6.28 11.69
C GLY A 126 -17.07 6.18 11.31
N TRP A 127 -17.47 6.94 10.30
CA TRP A 127 -18.83 6.86 9.80
C TRP A 127 -19.06 5.61 8.95
N GLN A 128 -20.09 4.87 9.33
CA GLN A 128 -20.56 3.68 8.63
C GLN A 128 -21.53 4.01 7.48
N ASP A 129 -21.79 5.30 7.27
CA ASP A 129 -22.71 5.82 6.25
C ASP A 129 -21.93 6.38 5.07
N LYS A 130 -22.23 5.85 3.87
CA LYS A 130 -21.56 6.27 2.64
C LYS A 130 -21.70 7.78 2.38
N GLY A 131 -22.90 8.33 2.58
CA GLY A 131 -23.19 9.73 2.29
C GLY A 131 -22.38 10.68 3.16
N LYS A 132 -22.26 10.36 4.45
CA LYS A 132 -21.41 11.12 5.38
C LYS A 132 -19.93 11.03 5.03
N THR A 133 -19.42 9.83 4.71
CA THR A 133 -18.03 9.65 4.29
C THR A 133 -17.74 10.46 3.02
N GLU A 134 -18.65 10.41 2.03
CA GLU A 134 -18.57 11.19 0.79
C GLU A 134 -18.62 12.71 1.04
N GLU A 135 -19.49 13.18 1.93
CA GLU A 135 -19.60 14.60 2.31
C GLU A 135 -18.28 15.14 2.89
N VAL A 136 -17.65 14.39 3.80
CA VAL A 136 -16.37 14.81 4.41
C VAL A 136 -15.23 14.80 3.40
N ILE A 137 -15.15 13.79 2.53
CA ILE A 137 -14.11 13.71 1.50
C ILE A 137 -14.25 14.88 0.52
N ASN A 138 -15.46 15.13 0.01
CA ASN A 138 -15.71 16.24 -0.90
C ASN A 138 -15.40 17.59 -0.26
N SER A 139 -15.68 17.74 1.04
CA SER A 139 -15.34 18.96 1.80
C SER A 139 -13.82 19.13 1.93
N LEU A 140 -13.09 18.05 2.20
CA LEU A 140 -11.63 18.06 2.32
C LEU A 140 -10.96 18.39 0.99
N ASP A 141 -11.41 17.78 -0.11
CA ASP A 141 -10.86 18.02 -1.44
C ASP A 141 -11.15 19.45 -1.92
N ALA A 142 -12.32 20.00 -1.62
CA ALA A 142 -12.66 21.38 -1.94
C ALA A 142 -11.75 22.39 -1.23
N LEU A 143 -11.38 22.11 0.03
CA LEU A 143 -10.49 22.98 0.80
C LEU A 143 -9.04 22.95 0.30
N GLU A 144 -8.55 21.77 -0.07
CA GLU A 144 -7.21 21.62 -0.66
C GLU A 144 -7.10 22.38 -1.99
N LEU A 145 -8.15 22.35 -2.82
CA LEU A 145 -8.19 23.12 -4.07
C LEU A 145 -8.17 24.63 -3.84
N ASP A 146 -8.87 25.13 -2.83
CA ASP A 146 -8.87 26.55 -2.45
C ASP A 146 -7.51 26.99 -1.90
N GLU A 147 -6.87 26.17 -1.05
CA GLU A 147 -5.53 26.43 -0.53
C GLU A 147 -4.49 26.49 -1.66
N THR A 148 -4.53 25.53 -2.60
CA THR A 148 -3.68 25.50 -3.80
C THR A 148 -3.87 26.75 -4.68
N ALA A 149 -5.13 27.18 -4.86
CA ALA A 149 -5.44 28.38 -5.63
C ALA A 149 -4.86 29.64 -4.96
N ARG A 150 -5.00 29.77 -3.65
CA ARG A 150 -4.43 30.89 -2.87
C ARG A 150 -2.91 30.93 -2.91
N GLU A 151 -2.24 29.77 -2.82
CA GLU A 151 -0.78 29.70 -2.97
C GLU A 151 -0.33 30.14 -4.36
N THR A 152 -1.02 29.68 -5.40
CA THR A 152 -0.75 30.08 -6.79
C THR A 152 -0.89 31.60 -6.97
N GLU A 153 -1.94 32.21 -6.38
CA GLU A 153 -2.14 33.66 -6.38
C GLU A 153 -1.04 34.41 -5.62
N ARG A 154 -0.58 33.90 -4.46
CA ARG A 154 0.53 34.48 -3.69
C ARG A 154 1.84 34.44 -4.47
N HIS A 155 2.13 33.35 -5.15
CA HIS A 155 3.31 33.24 -6.01
C HIS A 155 3.23 34.17 -7.23
N ALA A 156 2.06 34.27 -7.86
CA ALA A 156 1.83 35.18 -8.98
C ALA A 156 1.95 36.67 -8.57
N SER A 157 1.52 37.02 -7.36
CA SER A 157 1.61 38.39 -6.82
C SER A 157 2.96 38.74 -6.19
N GLY A 158 3.77 37.75 -5.79
CA GLY A 158 5.15 37.92 -5.33
C GLY A 158 6.18 38.07 -6.46
N CYS A 159 5.86 37.62 -7.68
CA CYS A 159 6.81 37.59 -8.81
C CYS A 159 6.87 38.89 -9.64
N THR A 160 6.21 39.98 -9.21
CA THR A 160 6.23 41.28 -9.92
C THR A 160 7.39 42.20 -9.55
N GLN A 161 8.40 41.74 -8.80
CA GLN A 161 9.60 42.52 -8.47
C GLN A 161 10.87 41.67 -8.60
N ASP A 162 11.26 41.34 -9.84
CA ASP A 162 12.64 41.21 -10.34
C ASP A 162 12.66 40.25 -11.52
N SER A 163 12.69 40.80 -12.74
CA SER A 163 13.29 40.14 -13.91
C SER A 163 13.32 41.09 -15.11
N THR A 164 14.26 42.02 -15.08
CA THR A 164 15.04 42.29 -16.29
C THR A 164 16.30 41.42 -16.21
N ASP A 165 16.61 40.77 -17.32
CA ASP A 165 17.85 40.01 -17.61
C ASP A 165 17.80 38.50 -17.32
N ARG A 166 17.35 37.73 -18.33
CA ARG A 166 18.13 36.66 -18.99
C ARG A 166 17.25 35.87 -19.97
N GLU A 167 17.21 36.33 -21.22
CA GLU A 167 17.06 35.44 -22.37
C GLU A 167 18.44 34.90 -22.72
N GLU A 168 18.64 33.58 -22.71
CA GLU A 168 19.30 32.87 -23.83
C GLU A 168 19.37 31.35 -23.62
N ASN A 169 19.10 30.66 -24.73
CA ASN A 169 19.58 29.33 -25.13
C ASN A 169 19.16 28.08 -24.35
N THR A 170 18.30 27.27 -25.00
CA THR A 170 18.75 25.95 -25.50
C THR A 170 17.78 25.38 -26.55
N LYS A 171 18.26 25.31 -27.79
CA LYS A 171 17.69 24.48 -28.86
C LYS A 171 18.40 23.12 -28.87
N GLY A 172 17.61 22.04 -28.80
CA GLY A 172 17.86 20.82 -29.57
C GLY A 172 18.45 19.61 -28.83
N ARG A 173 17.62 18.58 -28.64
CA ARG A 173 17.88 17.20 -29.11
C ARG A 173 16.60 16.37 -29.01
N LYS A 174 16.09 15.92 -30.15
CA LYS A 174 15.11 14.82 -30.24
C LYS A 174 15.90 13.53 -30.31
N THR A 175 15.67 12.63 -29.37
CA THR A 175 16.02 11.21 -29.48
C THR A 175 14.83 10.40 -28.99
N ASP A 176 14.42 9.45 -29.82
CA ASP A 176 13.32 8.54 -29.59
C ASP A 176 13.54 7.71 -28.32
N ILE A 177 12.60 7.82 -27.37
CA ILE A 177 12.52 6.96 -26.18
C ILE A 177 11.13 6.30 -26.16
N ASN A 178 11.20 5.01 -25.83
CA ASN A 178 10.23 3.96 -26.02
C ASN A 178 8.86 4.16 -25.37
N TYR A 179 7.91 3.40 -25.93
CA TYR A 179 6.48 3.26 -25.67
C TYR A 179 6.02 3.22 -24.18
N PHE A 180 6.92 3.02 -23.21
CA PHE A 180 6.60 3.04 -21.78
C PHE A 180 6.66 4.44 -21.15
N SER A 181 7.50 5.36 -21.66
CA SER A 181 7.57 6.74 -21.16
C SER A 181 6.29 7.53 -21.45
N ARG A 182 5.51 7.12 -22.46
CA ARG A 182 4.17 7.67 -22.71
C ARG A 182 3.11 7.23 -21.70
N ASN A 183 3.33 6.12 -20.97
CA ASN A 183 2.40 5.66 -19.94
C ASN A 183 2.59 6.40 -18.61
N VAL A 184 3.77 7.02 -18.39
CA VAL A 184 4.08 7.79 -17.16
C VAL A 184 3.58 9.23 -17.25
N GLU A 185 3.56 9.84 -18.45
CA GLU A 185 3.03 11.21 -18.64
C GLU A 185 1.52 11.35 -18.35
N GLN A 186 0.77 10.24 -18.34
CA GLN A 186 -0.69 10.23 -18.11
C GLN A 186 -1.11 10.12 -16.64
N PHE A 187 -0.16 9.90 -15.73
CA PHE A 187 -0.38 9.96 -14.26
C PHE A 187 0.04 11.29 -13.65
N LYS A 188 0.12 12.37 -14.44
CA LYS A 188 0.25 13.74 -13.93
C LYS A 188 -0.99 14.12 -13.12
N LEU A 189 -1.02 13.69 -11.86
CA LEU A 189 -1.63 14.45 -10.79
C LEU A 189 -0.97 15.85 -10.77
N PRO A 190 -1.67 16.90 -10.33
CA PRO A 190 -1.13 18.25 -10.34
C PRO A 190 0.28 18.27 -9.72
N CYS A 191 1.22 18.89 -10.40
CA CYS A 191 2.58 19.10 -9.91
C CYS A 191 2.48 19.92 -8.61
N TYR A 192 2.76 19.29 -7.47
CA TYR A 192 2.84 19.94 -6.16
C TYR A 192 4.30 20.03 -5.75
N SER A 193 5.10 20.74 -6.55
CA SER A 193 6.48 21.06 -6.19
C SER A 193 6.49 22.26 -5.24
N CYS A 194 6.24 22.03 -3.94
CA CYS A 194 6.57 22.99 -2.89
C CYS A 194 7.24 22.24 -1.74
N HIS A 195 8.54 22.48 -1.55
CA HIS A 195 9.26 22.07 -0.34
C HIS A 195 8.68 22.83 0.88
N GLY A 196 7.85 22.14 1.64
CA GLY A 196 7.39 22.49 2.97
C GLY A 196 6.97 21.22 3.68
N ASP A 197 7.34 21.06 4.94
CA ASP A 197 7.05 19.86 5.73
C ASP A 197 5.56 19.52 5.66
N THR A 198 5.19 18.42 4.97
CA THR A 198 3.78 18.01 4.81
C THR A 198 3.10 17.65 6.14
N GLU A 199 3.85 17.60 7.24
CA GLU A 199 3.28 17.57 8.61
C GLU A 199 2.42 18.80 8.88
N ASP A 200 2.89 19.98 8.49
CA ASP A 200 2.19 21.24 8.71
C ASP A 200 1.06 21.43 7.71
N ALA A 201 1.14 20.93 6.48
CA ALA A 201 0.07 21.08 5.50
C ALA A 201 -1.18 20.28 5.87
N VAL A 202 -1.01 18.99 6.19
CA VAL A 202 -2.12 18.14 6.62
C VAL A 202 -2.70 18.64 7.95
N ALA A 203 -1.86 19.00 8.93
CA ALA A 203 -2.30 19.60 10.18
C ALA A 203 -2.94 21.01 10.00
N SER A 204 -2.45 21.84 9.09
CA SER A 204 -2.96 23.18 8.75
C SER A 204 -4.35 23.12 8.11
N THR A 205 -4.51 22.29 7.06
CA THR A 205 -5.81 22.07 6.42
C THR A 205 -6.79 21.46 7.44
N TYR A 206 -6.33 20.59 8.35
CA TYR A 206 -7.15 20.07 9.45
C TYR A 206 -7.52 21.10 10.52
N GLU A 207 -6.58 21.94 10.95
CA GLU A 207 -6.84 23.02 11.91
C GLU A 207 -7.83 24.02 11.33
N SER A 208 -7.76 24.31 10.03
CA SER A 208 -8.72 25.18 9.34
C SER A 208 -10.16 24.63 9.34
N ILE A 209 -10.33 23.31 9.23
CA ILE A 209 -11.66 22.65 9.32
C ILE A 209 -12.20 22.66 10.76
N CYS A 210 -11.32 22.39 11.72
CA CYS A 210 -11.66 22.35 13.15
C CYS A 210 -11.98 23.73 13.73
N GLN A 211 -11.71 24.84 13.02
CA GLN A 211 -12.03 26.20 13.46
C GLN A 211 -13.54 26.48 13.58
N THR A 212 -14.41 25.70 12.93
CA THR A 212 -15.86 25.93 12.95
C THR A 212 -16.62 25.08 13.98
N ARG A 213 -16.18 23.83 14.19
CA ARG A 213 -16.65 22.94 15.26
C ARG A 213 -15.64 21.82 15.51
N LYS A 214 -15.57 21.34 16.75
CA LYS A 214 -14.82 20.12 17.06
C LYS A 214 -15.51 18.91 16.42
N PRO A 215 -14.81 18.10 15.60
CA PRO A 215 -15.41 16.92 14.99
C PRO A 215 -15.81 15.88 16.05
N THR A 216 -16.80 15.06 15.72
CA THR A 216 -17.10 13.84 16.51
C THR A 216 -15.93 12.85 16.40
N LYS A 217 -15.86 11.85 17.28
CA LYS A 217 -14.79 10.83 17.20
C LYS A 217 -14.86 10.08 15.86
N GLU A 218 -16.06 9.71 15.44
CA GLU A 218 -16.32 9.01 14.19
C GLU A 218 -15.97 9.88 12.97
N GLU A 219 -16.28 11.17 13.02
CA GLU A 219 -15.86 12.12 12.00
C GLU A 219 -14.33 12.22 11.92
N GLN A 220 -13.66 12.34 13.07
CA GLN A 220 -12.20 12.39 13.14
C GLN A 220 -11.54 11.12 12.61
N GLU A 221 -12.07 9.94 12.94
CA GLU A 221 -11.57 8.66 12.41
C GLU A 221 -11.72 8.56 10.89
N THR A 222 -12.82 9.09 10.34
CA THR A 222 -13.08 9.16 8.89
C THR A 222 -12.08 10.08 8.20
N ILE A 223 -11.89 11.29 8.76
CA ILE A 223 -10.94 12.30 8.29
C ILE A 223 -9.51 11.73 8.31
N ASN A 224 -9.09 11.15 9.43
CA ASN A 224 -7.77 10.58 9.61
C ASN A 224 -7.50 9.44 8.63
N LEU A 225 -8.49 8.58 8.37
CA LEU A 225 -8.36 7.47 7.42
C LEU A 225 -8.18 7.99 6.00
N TYR A 226 -8.97 8.99 5.58
CA TYR A 226 -8.80 9.63 4.28
C TYR A 226 -7.44 10.32 4.16
N GLY A 227 -7.01 11.02 5.21
CA GLY A 227 -5.68 11.63 5.31
C GLY A 227 -4.55 10.64 5.15
N GLY A 228 -4.61 9.51 5.87
CA GLY A 228 -3.63 8.44 5.78
C GLY A 228 -3.56 7.84 4.38
N TYR A 229 -4.72 7.63 3.74
CA TYR A 229 -4.77 7.20 2.35
C TYR A 229 -4.11 8.22 1.42
N LYS A 230 -4.47 9.50 1.51
CA LYS A 230 -3.87 10.56 0.68
C LYS A 230 -2.36 10.65 0.86
N HIS A 231 -1.87 10.60 2.09
CA HIS A 231 -0.44 10.67 2.38
C HIS A 231 0.32 9.53 1.67
N ILE A 232 -0.13 8.28 1.83
CA ILE A 232 0.52 7.13 1.18
C ILE A 232 0.31 7.14 -0.35
N ALA A 233 -0.90 7.40 -0.83
CA ALA A 233 -1.24 7.24 -2.24
C ALA A 233 -0.84 8.42 -3.13
N LYS A 234 -0.80 9.65 -2.59
CA LYS A 234 -0.40 10.86 -3.33
C LYS A 234 1.02 11.26 -2.99
N GLU A 235 1.33 11.53 -1.72
CA GLU A 235 2.64 12.12 -1.37
C GLU A 235 3.77 11.12 -1.60
N VAL A 236 3.67 9.90 -1.08
CA VAL A 236 4.75 8.90 -1.26
C VAL A 236 4.87 8.48 -2.73
N HIS A 237 3.74 8.27 -3.41
CA HIS A 237 3.73 7.90 -4.82
C HIS A 237 4.28 9.02 -5.72
N GLN A 238 3.98 10.28 -5.43
CA GLN A 238 4.46 11.44 -6.20
C GLN A 238 5.95 11.71 -5.95
N MET A 239 6.44 11.57 -4.72
CA MET A 239 7.89 11.58 -4.43
C MET A 239 8.61 10.50 -5.26
N GLN A 240 7.98 9.34 -5.43
CA GLN A 240 8.46 8.27 -6.29
C GLN A 240 8.13 8.46 -7.78
N MET A 241 7.71 9.63 -8.28
CA MET A 241 7.48 9.88 -9.72
C MET A 241 8.31 11.06 -10.27
N GLU A 242 8.94 11.85 -9.41
CA GLU A 242 9.65 13.10 -9.79
C GLU A 242 11.12 12.93 -10.18
N GLU A 243 11.74 11.77 -9.97
CA GLU A 243 13.10 11.45 -10.47
C GLU A 243 13.07 10.75 -11.85
N GLU A 244 14.04 11.05 -12.71
CA GLU A 244 14.02 10.70 -14.15
C GLU A 244 14.17 9.18 -14.49
N ASP A 245 14.37 8.28 -13.51
CA ASP A 245 14.78 6.87 -13.74
C ASP A 245 13.89 5.80 -13.04
N ILE A 246 12.62 6.12 -12.83
CA ILE A 246 11.89 5.70 -11.61
C ILE A 246 11.04 4.41 -11.64
N SER A 247 10.83 3.76 -12.79
CA SER A 247 9.95 2.57 -12.84
C SER A 247 10.32 1.46 -11.83
N ASN A 248 11.55 1.47 -11.30
CA ASN A 248 12.08 0.53 -10.31
C ASN A 248 11.75 0.85 -8.84
N TYR A 249 11.24 2.05 -8.52
CA TYR A 249 10.98 2.47 -7.12
C TYR A 249 9.49 2.50 -6.76
N LEU A 250 8.61 2.21 -7.72
CA LEU A 250 7.17 2.20 -7.50
C LEU A 250 6.77 1.17 -6.45
N GLY A 251 6.12 1.64 -5.38
CA GLY A 251 5.56 0.78 -4.33
C GLY A 251 6.55 0.32 -3.26
N LEU A 252 7.76 0.87 -3.25
CA LEU A 252 8.69 0.71 -2.13
C LEU A 252 8.18 1.48 -0.90
N MET A 253 8.52 0.99 0.28
CA MET A 253 8.10 1.57 1.56
C MET A 253 9.29 2.06 2.36
N ASP A 254 9.05 3.09 3.17
CA ASP A 254 9.97 3.60 4.18
C ASP A 254 9.32 3.57 5.56
N VAL A 255 10.10 3.31 6.60
CA VAL A 255 9.58 3.19 7.98
C VAL A 255 9.09 4.54 8.50
N GLU A 256 9.84 5.61 8.28
CA GLU A 256 9.47 6.93 8.80
C GLU A 256 8.22 7.47 8.09
N THR A 257 8.25 7.45 6.77
CA THR A 257 7.22 8.06 5.93
C THR A 257 5.99 7.18 5.80
N CYS A 258 6.15 5.93 5.34
CA CYS A 258 4.98 5.09 5.06
C CYS A 258 4.33 4.54 6.34
N ILE A 259 5.12 4.27 7.38
CA ILE A 259 4.64 3.61 8.60
C ILE A 259 4.39 4.61 9.73
N LEU A 260 5.41 5.31 10.22
CA LEU A 260 5.29 6.16 11.42
C LEU A 260 4.45 7.40 11.15
N LYS A 261 4.69 8.11 10.05
CA LYS A 261 3.93 9.32 9.68
C LYS A 261 2.47 9.00 9.33
N THR A 262 2.22 7.94 8.55
CA THR A 262 0.84 7.49 8.32
C THR A 262 0.15 7.10 9.62
N HIS A 263 0.82 6.35 10.52
CA HIS A 263 0.24 6.01 11.82
C HIS A 263 -0.11 7.26 12.64
N LYS A 264 0.78 8.27 12.63
CA LYS A 264 0.55 9.57 13.28
C LYS A 264 -0.71 10.24 12.76
N ILE A 265 -0.91 10.26 11.43
CA ILE A 265 -2.11 10.81 10.79
C ILE A 265 -3.36 10.00 11.19
N LEU A 266 -3.30 8.67 11.10
CA LEU A 266 -4.43 7.79 11.42
C LEU A 266 -4.94 7.99 12.85
N MET A 267 -4.02 8.24 13.78
CA MET A 267 -4.29 8.31 15.22
C MET A 267 -4.42 9.74 15.76
N TYR A 268 -4.37 10.74 14.87
CA TYR A 268 -4.43 12.14 15.27
C TYR A 268 -5.71 12.45 16.05
N SER A 269 -5.56 13.00 17.26
CA SER A 269 -6.65 13.46 18.13
C SER A 269 -7.69 12.39 18.53
N ILE A 270 -7.38 11.09 18.39
CA ILE A 270 -8.29 9.99 18.76
C ILE A 270 -7.71 8.99 19.77
N MET A 271 -6.39 9.02 20.01
CA MET A 271 -5.77 8.17 21.03
C MET A 271 -5.96 8.72 22.44
N ASP A 272 -6.20 7.80 23.37
CA ASP A 272 -6.25 8.09 24.80
C ASP A 272 -4.85 8.04 25.44
N ASP A 273 -4.75 8.49 26.68
CA ASP A 273 -3.49 8.49 27.46
C ASP A 273 -3.03 7.07 27.86
N LEU A 274 -3.86 6.03 27.62
CA LEU A 274 -3.57 4.64 27.97
C LEU A 274 -2.78 3.93 26.87
N HIS A 275 -2.81 4.42 25.63
CA HIS A 275 -2.06 3.84 24.51
C HIS A 275 -0.72 4.56 24.29
N THR A 276 0.19 3.90 23.57
CA THR A 276 1.39 4.57 23.08
C THR A 276 0.98 5.62 22.04
N GLY A 277 1.46 6.86 22.16
CA GLY A 277 0.99 7.98 21.35
C GLY A 277 1.20 7.86 19.84
N PRO A 278 0.57 8.74 19.04
CA PRO A 278 0.58 8.68 17.57
C PRO A 278 2.01 8.65 16.99
N GLY A 279 2.21 7.83 15.96
CA GLY A 279 3.51 7.69 15.30
C GLY A 279 4.63 7.10 16.16
N LYS A 280 4.32 6.42 17.28
CA LYS A 280 5.35 5.80 18.15
C LYS A 280 5.13 4.32 18.33
N PHE A 281 6.21 3.55 18.27
CA PHE A 281 6.17 2.11 18.49
C PHE A 281 5.87 1.77 19.95
N SER A 282 5.14 0.68 20.15
CA SER A 282 4.67 0.28 21.47
C SER A 282 5.39 -0.95 21.99
N THR A 283 5.92 -0.83 23.21
CA THR A 283 6.59 -1.89 23.97
C THR A 283 5.65 -2.66 24.90
N LYS A 284 4.36 -2.32 24.93
CA LYS A 284 3.37 -2.98 25.80
C LYS A 284 3.03 -4.38 25.27
N GLU A 285 2.85 -5.34 26.18
CA GLU A 285 2.31 -6.65 25.83
C GLU A 285 0.89 -6.55 25.28
N ARG A 286 0.60 -7.34 24.25
CA ARG A 286 -0.71 -7.37 23.57
C ARG A 286 -1.11 -8.79 23.25
N GLN A 287 -2.40 -9.04 23.29
CA GLN A 287 -3.00 -10.31 22.85
C GLN A 287 -4.38 -10.05 22.24
N ALA A 288 -4.81 -10.94 21.35
CA ALA A 288 -6.15 -10.97 20.80
C ALA A 288 -6.71 -12.40 20.92
N SER A 289 -8.03 -12.54 21.03
CA SER A 289 -8.67 -13.86 21.05
C SER A 289 -9.74 -13.96 19.98
N PHE A 290 -9.72 -15.04 19.20
CA PHE A 290 -10.70 -15.33 18.15
C PHE A 290 -11.04 -16.82 18.16
N SER A 291 -12.33 -17.17 18.12
CA SER A 291 -12.80 -18.57 18.11
C SER A 291 -12.16 -19.45 19.20
N GLY A 292 -11.94 -18.88 20.39
CA GLY A 292 -11.30 -19.57 21.53
C GLY A 292 -9.77 -19.71 21.43
N ILE A 293 -9.14 -19.20 20.37
CA ILE A 293 -7.69 -19.17 20.19
C ILE A 293 -7.17 -17.80 20.63
N THR A 294 -6.31 -17.78 21.65
CA THR A 294 -5.59 -16.56 22.05
C THR A 294 -4.27 -16.47 21.29
N HIS A 295 -4.11 -15.38 20.55
CA HIS A 295 -2.85 -15.00 19.91
C HIS A 295 -2.15 -13.93 20.74
N VAL A 296 -0.91 -14.21 21.13
CA VAL A 296 -0.03 -13.27 21.83
C VAL A 296 0.91 -12.66 20.80
N TYR A 297 0.95 -11.33 20.75
CA TYR A 297 1.85 -10.60 19.87
C TYR A 297 3.28 -10.56 20.46
N PRO A 298 4.32 -10.35 19.63
CA PRO A 298 5.68 -10.28 20.12
C PRO A 298 5.85 -9.13 21.14
N HIS A 299 6.49 -9.43 22.27
CA HIS A 299 6.78 -8.43 23.30
C HIS A 299 8.19 -7.85 23.10
N PHE A 300 8.25 -6.58 22.74
CA PHE A 300 9.47 -5.82 22.54
C PHE A 300 9.85 -5.01 23.77
N ALA A 301 11.09 -5.14 24.22
CA ALA A 301 11.57 -4.44 25.42
C ALA A 301 11.79 -2.92 25.17
N THR A 302 12.11 -2.53 23.93
CA THR A 302 12.42 -1.13 23.56
C THR A 302 11.87 -0.77 22.19
N GLU A 303 11.65 0.53 21.93
CA GLU A 303 11.20 1.01 20.62
C GLU A 303 12.21 0.69 19.51
N GLU A 304 13.50 0.69 19.81
CA GLU A 304 14.56 0.33 18.85
C GLU A 304 14.44 -1.14 18.40
N SER A 305 14.04 -2.05 19.29
CA SER A 305 13.81 -3.45 18.92
C SER A 305 12.56 -3.64 18.05
N VAL A 306 11.52 -2.82 18.24
CA VAL A 306 10.36 -2.77 17.34
C VAL A 306 10.78 -2.21 15.98
N TYR A 307 11.52 -1.09 15.99
CA TYR A 307 12.04 -0.44 14.79
C TYR A 307 12.88 -1.41 13.96
N ALA A 308 13.82 -2.14 14.58
CA ALA A 308 14.63 -3.13 13.89
C ALA A 308 13.80 -4.25 13.24
N ALA A 309 12.75 -4.75 13.92
CA ALA A 309 11.87 -5.77 13.37
C ALA A 309 11.06 -5.26 12.17
N VAL A 310 10.52 -4.05 12.27
CA VAL A 310 9.72 -3.38 11.23
C VAL A 310 10.60 -2.99 10.03
N LEU A 311 11.77 -2.42 10.28
CA LEU A 311 12.76 -2.08 9.25
C LEU A 311 13.12 -3.34 8.45
N MET A 312 13.43 -4.45 9.12
CA MET A 312 13.77 -5.66 8.39
C MET A 312 12.58 -6.23 7.58
N LEU A 313 11.35 -6.09 8.08
CA LEU A 313 10.15 -6.45 7.31
C LEU A 313 10.04 -5.59 6.04
N VAL A 314 10.24 -4.28 6.16
CA VAL A 314 10.22 -3.31 5.04
C VAL A 314 11.35 -3.59 4.06
N ASP A 315 12.58 -3.80 4.52
CA ASP A 315 13.73 -4.11 3.67
C ASP A 315 13.47 -5.37 2.84
N LYS A 316 12.93 -6.43 3.46
CA LYS A 316 12.61 -7.67 2.76
C LYS A 316 11.48 -7.50 1.75
N TYR A 317 10.47 -6.71 2.09
CA TYR A 317 9.42 -6.35 1.15
C TYR A 317 9.97 -5.57 -0.05
N ASN A 318 10.78 -4.54 0.20
CA ASN A 318 11.39 -3.71 -0.84
C ASN A 318 12.32 -4.53 -1.75
N GLU A 319 13.14 -5.41 -1.18
CA GLU A 319 14.02 -6.32 -1.92
C GLU A 319 13.19 -7.24 -2.84
N MET A 320 12.06 -7.79 -2.36
CA MET A 320 11.17 -8.59 -3.19
C MET A 320 10.48 -7.78 -4.30
N ILE A 321 9.98 -6.58 -4.00
CA ILE A 321 9.34 -5.71 -5.00
C ILE A 321 10.33 -5.32 -6.10
N TYR A 322 11.56 -4.97 -5.71
CA TYR A 322 12.64 -4.64 -6.65
C TYR A 322 13.01 -5.83 -7.54
N GLU A 323 13.06 -7.05 -7.01
CA GLU A 323 13.30 -8.22 -7.85
C GLU A 323 12.12 -8.54 -8.78
N ILE A 324 10.88 -8.31 -8.34
CA ILE A 324 9.70 -8.44 -9.20
C ILE A 324 9.71 -7.39 -10.32
N SER A 325 10.13 -6.16 -10.05
CA SER A 325 10.17 -5.08 -11.07
C SER A 325 11.16 -5.38 -12.20
N LYS A 326 12.23 -6.10 -11.90
CA LYS A 326 13.25 -6.53 -12.88
C LYS A 326 12.80 -7.66 -13.81
N ILE A 327 11.68 -8.32 -13.52
CA ILE A 327 11.19 -9.40 -14.38
C ILE A 327 10.85 -8.80 -15.76
N PRO A 328 11.46 -9.30 -16.86
CA PRO A 328 11.29 -8.72 -18.18
C PRO A 328 9.84 -8.72 -18.64
N GLU A 329 9.46 -7.73 -19.44
CA GLU A 329 8.11 -7.66 -19.98
C GLU A 329 7.89 -8.72 -21.06
N SER A 330 6.98 -9.66 -20.79
CA SER A 330 6.40 -10.59 -21.75
C SER A 330 5.05 -11.06 -21.22
N GLU A 331 4.19 -11.64 -22.06
CA GLU A 331 2.87 -12.09 -21.62
C GLU A 331 2.94 -13.16 -20.51
N GLU A 332 3.87 -14.11 -20.61
CA GLU A 332 4.12 -15.14 -19.59
C GLU A 332 4.62 -14.51 -18.28
N ASN A 333 5.55 -13.54 -18.39
CA ASN A 333 6.14 -12.88 -17.24
C ASN A 333 5.16 -11.94 -16.51
N GLU A 334 4.18 -11.35 -17.20
CA GLU A 334 3.18 -10.48 -16.56
C GLU A 334 2.29 -11.25 -15.57
N GLU A 335 1.96 -12.51 -15.89
CA GLU A 335 1.24 -13.37 -14.95
C GLU A 335 2.10 -13.72 -13.73
N GLU A 336 3.37 -14.09 -13.95
CA GLU A 336 4.31 -14.37 -12.86
C GLU A 336 4.50 -13.14 -11.96
N LYS A 337 4.73 -11.95 -12.54
CA LYS A 337 4.85 -10.68 -11.82
C LYS A 337 3.62 -10.42 -10.97
N LEU A 338 2.43 -10.52 -11.55
CA LEU A 338 1.18 -10.28 -10.83
C LEU A 338 1.01 -11.25 -9.65
N GLN A 339 1.27 -12.54 -9.86
CA GLN A 339 1.22 -13.54 -8.79
C GLN A 339 2.22 -13.23 -7.66
N LEU A 340 3.47 -12.89 -8.01
CA LEU A 340 4.49 -12.56 -7.02
C LEU A 340 4.14 -11.28 -6.24
N SER A 341 3.57 -10.26 -6.90
CA SER A 341 3.15 -9.03 -6.22
C SER A 341 2.02 -9.29 -5.23
N PHE A 342 1.03 -10.12 -5.56
CA PHE A 342 -0.02 -10.52 -4.60
C PHE A 342 0.54 -11.28 -3.40
N LYS A 343 1.48 -12.19 -3.63
CA LYS A 343 2.15 -12.92 -2.54
C LYS A 343 2.94 -11.97 -1.65
N CYS A 344 3.69 -11.04 -2.25
CA CYS A 344 4.47 -10.03 -1.54
C CYS A 344 3.56 -9.16 -0.65
N ALA A 345 2.47 -8.62 -1.19
CA ALA A 345 1.48 -7.84 -0.44
C ALA A 345 0.88 -8.65 0.72
N SER A 346 0.50 -9.92 0.48
CA SER A 346 -0.07 -10.79 1.51
C SER A 346 0.92 -11.11 2.64
N LEU A 347 2.19 -11.32 2.30
CA LEU A 347 3.25 -11.62 3.27
C LEU A 347 3.61 -10.40 4.10
N PHE A 348 3.68 -9.22 3.48
CA PHE A 348 3.89 -7.96 4.21
C PHE A 348 2.74 -7.66 5.16
N LEU A 349 1.50 -7.74 4.69
CA LEU A 349 0.29 -7.55 5.50
C LEU A 349 0.29 -8.51 6.72
N PHE A 350 0.51 -9.81 6.47
CA PHE A 350 0.61 -10.81 7.52
C PHE A 350 1.72 -10.48 8.52
N GLY A 351 2.90 -10.13 8.01
CA GLY A 351 4.07 -9.86 8.81
C GLY A 351 3.87 -8.65 9.72
N PHE A 352 3.37 -7.55 9.15
CA PHE A 352 3.11 -6.32 9.87
C PHE A 352 2.07 -6.52 10.98
N LEU A 353 0.96 -7.20 10.70
CA LEU A 353 -0.07 -7.50 11.69
C LEU A 353 0.38 -8.48 12.77
N THR A 354 1.37 -9.32 12.47
CA THR A 354 1.96 -10.26 13.43
C THR A 354 2.99 -9.58 14.32
N LEU A 355 3.80 -8.65 13.79
CA LEU A 355 4.67 -7.80 14.61
C LEU A 355 3.87 -6.84 15.50
N HIS A 356 2.73 -6.35 15.00
CA HIS A 356 1.78 -5.49 15.70
C HIS A 356 2.47 -4.32 16.41
N PRO A 357 3.20 -3.45 15.68
CA PRO A 357 4.19 -2.55 16.26
C PRO A 357 3.60 -1.37 17.06
N PHE A 358 2.32 -1.05 16.91
CA PHE A 358 1.66 0.09 17.57
C PHE A 358 0.71 -0.33 18.70
N GLY A 359 0.35 0.64 19.55
CA GLY A 359 -0.62 0.44 20.63
C GLY A 359 -2.07 0.24 20.13
N ASP A 360 -2.43 0.92 19.05
CA ASP A 360 -3.69 0.82 18.32
C ASP A 360 -3.42 1.13 16.83
N GLY A 361 -4.41 1.00 15.94
CA GLY A 361 -4.32 1.44 14.55
C GLY A 361 -3.58 0.50 13.61
N ASN A 362 -3.08 -0.63 14.11
CA ASN A 362 -2.34 -1.62 13.30
C ASN A 362 -3.19 -2.17 12.13
N GLY A 363 -4.46 -2.50 12.36
CA GLY A 363 -5.37 -3.03 11.33
C GLY A 363 -5.58 -2.03 10.19
N ARG A 364 -6.02 -0.81 10.52
CA ARG A 364 -6.14 0.33 9.59
C ARG A 364 -4.89 0.56 8.75
N LEU A 365 -3.74 0.70 9.41
CA LEU A 365 -2.48 0.98 8.73
C LEU A 365 -2.07 -0.17 7.80
N ALA A 366 -2.19 -1.41 8.26
CA ALA A 366 -1.84 -2.57 7.44
C ALA A 366 -2.71 -2.68 6.19
N ARG A 367 -4.00 -2.33 6.28
CA ARG A 367 -4.92 -2.25 5.13
C ARG A 367 -4.50 -1.19 4.13
N LEU A 368 -4.13 0.01 4.59
CA LEU A 368 -3.63 1.08 3.73
C LEU A 368 -2.31 0.69 3.04
N LEU A 369 -1.35 0.13 3.79
CA LEU A 369 -0.06 -0.30 3.24
C LEU A 369 -0.21 -1.47 2.26
N CYS A 370 -1.10 -2.43 2.55
CA CYS A 370 -1.44 -3.49 1.61
C CYS A 370 -2.01 -2.91 0.32
N SER A 371 -2.99 -1.99 0.42
CA SER A 371 -3.57 -1.33 -0.75
C SER A 371 -2.51 -0.57 -1.55
N TYR A 372 -1.58 0.13 -0.88
CA TYR A 372 -0.48 0.82 -1.53
C TYR A 372 0.45 -0.11 -2.30
N SER A 373 0.77 -1.29 -1.74
CA SER A 373 1.51 -2.32 -2.47
C SER A 373 0.78 -2.75 -3.75
N LEU A 374 -0.55 -2.86 -3.71
CA LEU A 374 -1.37 -3.23 -4.87
C LEU A 374 -1.48 -2.11 -5.92
N LEU A 375 -1.21 -0.85 -5.56
CA LEU A 375 -1.18 0.27 -6.52
C LEU A 375 -0.06 0.13 -7.56
N THR A 376 0.94 -0.73 -7.31
CA THR A 376 1.98 -1.06 -8.29
C THR A 376 1.43 -1.70 -9.57
N PHE A 377 0.23 -2.29 -9.52
CA PHE A 377 -0.39 -2.94 -10.68
C PHE A 377 -1.91 -2.69 -10.82
N SER A 378 -2.53 -1.98 -9.87
CA SER A 378 -3.93 -1.58 -9.90
C SER A 378 -4.06 -0.05 -9.82
N PRO A 379 -4.87 0.60 -10.67
CA PRO A 379 -5.01 2.06 -10.68
C PRO A 379 -5.92 2.60 -9.56
N PHE A 380 -6.33 1.75 -8.62
CA PHE A 380 -7.29 2.06 -7.57
C PHE A 380 -6.94 1.32 -6.26
N PRO A 381 -7.38 1.85 -5.10
CA PRO A 381 -7.21 1.15 -3.84
C PRO A 381 -8.09 -0.11 -3.76
N THR A 382 -7.58 -1.13 -3.08
CA THR A 382 -8.23 -2.44 -2.98
C THR A 382 -8.37 -2.87 -1.51
N PRO A 383 -9.57 -3.20 -1.02
CA PRO A 383 -9.74 -3.75 0.32
C PRO A 383 -9.19 -5.18 0.40
N ILE A 384 -8.92 -5.70 1.60
CA ILE A 384 -8.29 -7.03 1.74
C ILE A 384 -9.24 -8.17 1.37
N TYR A 385 -10.53 -8.03 1.70
CA TYR A 385 -11.54 -9.02 1.39
C TYR A 385 -12.81 -8.36 0.86
N ASN A 386 -13.62 -9.17 0.19
CA ASN A 386 -14.64 -8.69 -0.72
C ASN A 386 -15.87 -8.14 0.05
N VAL A 387 -16.30 -6.93 -0.29
CA VAL A 387 -17.56 -6.31 0.22
C VAL A 387 -18.78 -6.81 -0.56
N PHE A 388 -18.54 -7.45 -1.69
CA PHE A 388 -19.53 -7.77 -2.70
C PHE A 388 -19.52 -9.26 -3.00
N ASN A 389 -19.21 -10.15 -2.04
CA ASN A 389 -19.31 -11.61 -2.19
C ASN A 389 -19.43 -12.27 -0.80
N SER A 390 -19.43 -13.61 -0.73
CA SER A 390 -19.60 -14.42 0.49
C SER A 390 -18.49 -14.32 1.56
N THR A 391 -17.47 -13.47 1.37
CA THR A 391 -16.39 -13.30 2.34
C THR A 391 -16.76 -12.28 3.41
N VAL A 392 -16.53 -12.63 4.67
CA VAL A 392 -16.83 -11.82 5.85
C VAL A 392 -15.57 -11.60 6.69
N GLU A 393 -15.66 -10.73 7.71
CA GLU A 393 -14.55 -10.44 8.62
C GLU A 393 -13.96 -11.71 9.24
N GLU A 394 -14.81 -12.67 9.58
CA GLU A 394 -14.40 -13.95 10.14
C GLU A 394 -13.47 -14.73 9.22
N ASP A 395 -13.61 -14.61 7.89
CA ASP A 395 -12.72 -15.30 6.95
C ASP A 395 -11.34 -14.67 6.92
N TYR A 396 -11.29 -13.34 7.00
CA TYR A 396 -10.04 -12.62 7.09
C TYR A 396 -9.30 -12.97 8.39
N VAL A 397 -10.00 -12.96 9.52
CA VAL A 397 -9.41 -13.33 10.81
C VAL A 397 -9.01 -14.81 10.80
N GLN A 398 -9.82 -15.69 10.21
CA GLN A 398 -9.49 -17.11 10.08
C GLN A 398 -8.25 -17.33 9.20
N ALA A 399 -8.11 -16.63 8.07
CA ALA A 399 -6.93 -16.70 7.21
C ALA A 399 -5.65 -16.27 7.96
N LEU A 400 -5.74 -15.27 8.84
CA LEU A 400 -4.64 -14.87 9.73
C LEU A 400 -4.33 -15.96 10.76
N VAL A 401 -5.34 -16.59 11.36
CA VAL A 401 -5.16 -17.69 12.32
C VAL A 401 -4.49 -18.90 11.66
N VAL A 402 -4.93 -19.28 10.45
CA VAL A 402 -4.33 -20.36 9.68
C VAL A 402 -2.86 -20.05 9.35
N ALA A 403 -2.57 -18.83 8.92
CA ALA A 403 -1.20 -18.41 8.62
C ALA A 403 -0.29 -18.30 9.86
N ARG A 404 -0.85 -18.12 11.06
CA ARG A 404 -0.14 -18.13 12.35
C ARG A 404 0.04 -19.53 12.92
N LYS A 405 -0.54 -20.56 12.32
CA LYS A 405 -0.42 -21.92 12.81
C LYS A 405 1.05 -22.30 12.97
N ASP A 406 1.40 -22.86 14.12
CA ASP A 406 2.77 -23.26 14.48
C ASP A 406 3.78 -22.11 14.65
N LEU A 407 3.35 -20.85 14.53
CA LEU A 407 4.20 -19.69 14.80
C LEU A 407 4.44 -19.55 16.31
N LYS A 408 5.71 -19.65 16.72
CA LYS A 408 6.12 -19.55 18.13
C LYS A 408 6.96 -18.31 18.35
N ILE A 409 6.32 -17.25 18.83
CA ILE A 409 6.98 -16.00 19.21
C ILE A 409 6.56 -15.69 20.65
N SER A 410 7.17 -16.38 21.61
CA SER A 410 6.79 -16.29 23.03
C SER A 410 7.88 -15.71 23.94
N GLU A 411 8.98 -15.25 23.36
CA GLU A 411 10.10 -14.69 24.11
C GLU A 411 10.14 -13.18 24.01
N MET A 412 10.61 -12.53 25.08
CA MET A 412 10.89 -11.10 25.09
C MET A 412 12.01 -10.78 24.09
N ILE A 413 11.72 -9.84 23.19
CA ILE A 413 12.62 -9.33 22.17
C ILE A 413 13.33 -8.10 22.74
N ASN A 414 14.58 -8.27 23.14
CA ASN A 414 15.36 -7.23 23.81
C ASN A 414 16.68 -6.90 23.09
N THR A 415 16.90 -7.49 21.93
CA THR A 415 18.08 -7.26 21.09
C THR A 415 17.67 -7.18 19.63
N GLU A 416 18.49 -6.50 18.84
CA GLU A 416 18.32 -6.42 17.38
C GLU A 416 18.37 -7.82 16.73
N ASP A 417 19.26 -8.70 17.18
CA ASP A 417 19.36 -10.07 16.65
C ASP A 417 18.09 -10.90 16.88
N LYS A 418 17.44 -10.73 18.05
CA LYS A 418 16.14 -11.37 18.31
C LYS A 418 15.03 -10.76 17.48
N ALA A 419 15.04 -9.44 17.29
CA ALA A 419 14.08 -8.76 16.42
C ALA A 419 14.20 -9.31 14.98
N LYS A 420 15.44 -9.48 14.49
CA LYS A 420 15.74 -10.12 13.22
C LYS A 420 15.22 -11.55 13.17
N GLN A 421 15.57 -12.39 14.15
CA GLN A 421 15.11 -13.78 14.20
C GLN A 421 13.59 -13.90 14.18
N VAL A 422 12.88 -13.03 14.91
CA VAL A 422 11.41 -13.03 14.95
C VAL A 422 10.84 -12.64 13.60
N THR A 423 11.30 -11.56 12.98
CA THR A 423 10.82 -11.15 11.66
C THR A 423 11.13 -12.21 10.59
N ASP A 424 12.31 -12.87 10.61
CA ASP A 424 12.60 -14.00 9.71
C ASP A 424 11.65 -15.18 9.94
N THR A 425 11.32 -15.47 11.20
CA THR A 425 10.35 -16.52 11.56
C THR A 425 8.95 -16.17 11.03
N VAL A 426 8.55 -14.90 11.14
CA VAL A 426 7.29 -14.39 10.58
C VAL A 426 7.28 -14.49 9.05
N LEU A 427 8.36 -14.07 8.39
CA LEU A 427 8.50 -14.12 6.93
C LEU A 427 8.59 -15.54 6.37
N SER A 428 8.94 -16.53 7.19
CA SER A 428 8.92 -17.94 6.79
C SER A 428 7.51 -18.53 6.64
N GLN A 429 6.48 -17.82 7.13
CA GLN A 429 5.09 -18.23 7.00
C GLN A 429 4.59 -18.08 5.56
N LYS A 430 3.57 -18.87 5.22
CA LYS A 430 3.01 -18.94 3.86
C LYS A 430 1.52 -18.59 3.90
N PRO A 431 1.16 -17.29 3.91
CA PRO A 431 -0.22 -16.83 4.12
C PRO A 431 -1.10 -17.04 2.87
N SER A 432 -1.27 -18.30 2.47
CA SER A 432 -1.87 -18.73 1.21
C SER A 432 -3.36 -18.38 1.11
N GLU A 433 -4.09 -18.48 2.21
CA GLU A 433 -5.51 -18.08 2.29
C GLU A 433 -5.66 -16.56 2.26
N LEU A 434 -4.81 -15.83 2.97
CA LEU A 434 -4.81 -14.37 2.93
C LEU A 434 -4.50 -13.84 1.54
N CYS A 435 -3.56 -14.47 0.84
CA CYS A 435 -3.26 -14.15 -0.56
C CYS A 435 -4.48 -14.40 -1.47
N ALA A 436 -5.20 -15.51 -1.27
CA ALA A 436 -6.43 -15.79 -2.01
C ALA A 436 -7.53 -14.74 -1.77
N LEU A 437 -7.70 -14.26 -0.52
CA LEU A 437 -8.65 -13.17 -0.20
C LEU A 437 -8.31 -11.88 -0.96
N ILE A 438 -7.03 -11.48 -0.95
CA ILE A 438 -6.57 -10.27 -1.62
C ILE A 438 -6.80 -10.36 -3.14
N ILE A 439 -6.50 -11.51 -3.74
CA ILE A 439 -6.73 -11.73 -5.19
C ILE A 439 -8.22 -11.64 -5.52
N GLU A 440 -9.07 -12.30 -4.73
CA GLU A 440 -10.52 -12.29 -4.93
C GLU A 440 -11.10 -10.87 -4.81
N SER A 441 -10.65 -10.13 -3.80
CA SER A 441 -11.03 -8.73 -3.60
C SER A 441 -10.59 -7.86 -4.78
N ASN A 442 -9.32 -7.93 -5.19
CA ASN A 442 -8.79 -7.16 -6.31
C ASN A 442 -9.50 -7.47 -7.63
N TRP A 443 -9.79 -8.75 -7.90
CA TRP A 443 -10.55 -9.17 -9.07
C TRP A 443 -11.96 -8.55 -9.10
N SER A 444 -12.66 -8.52 -7.96
CA SER A 444 -13.98 -7.87 -7.85
C SER A 444 -13.89 -6.36 -8.08
N MET A 445 -12.86 -5.71 -7.53
CA MET A 445 -12.62 -4.28 -7.71
C MET A 445 -12.32 -3.92 -9.17
N TRP A 446 -11.53 -4.71 -9.89
CA TRP A 446 -11.30 -4.52 -11.32
C TRP A 446 -12.58 -4.55 -12.13
N ARG A 447 -13.47 -5.52 -11.86
CA ARG A 447 -14.77 -5.62 -12.54
C ARG A 447 -15.59 -4.35 -12.33
N GLN A 448 -15.71 -3.91 -11.08
CA GLN A 448 -16.45 -2.71 -10.73
C GLN A 448 -15.84 -1.46 -11.35
N TYR A 449 -14.52 -1.32 -11.30
CA TYR A 449 -13.85 -0.16 -11.84
C TYR A 449 -14.08 -0.05 -13.36
N LEU A 450 -13.88 -1.14 -14.11
CA LEU A 450 -14.18 -1.15 -15.55
C LEU A 450 -15.66 -0.89 -15.85
N HIS A 451 -16.56 -1.29 -14.97
CA HIS A 451 -17.98 -1.01 -15.09
C HIS A 451 -18.31 0.46 -14.89
N THR A 452 -17.78 1.08 -13.83
CA THR A 452 -17.95 2.50 -13.57
C THR A 452 -17.35 3.35 -14.69
N LEU A 453 -16.27 2.89 -15.31
CA LEU A 453 -15.68 3.50 -16.50
C LEU A 453 -16.48 3.28 -17.80
N GLY A 454 -17.51 2.44 -17.79
CA GLY A 454 -18.29 2.07 -18.99
C GLY A 454 -17.53 1.20 -19.99
N ILE A 455 -16.36 0.66 -19.62
CA ILE A 455 -15.55 -0.24 -20.46
C ILE A 455 -16.18 -1.62 -20.54
N GLU A 456 -16.75 -2.10 -19.44
CA GLU A 456 -17.33 -3.43 -19.33
C GLU A 456 -18.74 -3.35 -18.74
N LYS A 457 -19.68 -4.08 -19.33
CA LYS A 457 -20.98 -4.29 -18.69
C LYS A 457 -20.80 -5.40 -17.66
N ILE A 458 -21.08 -5.11 -16.40
CA ILE A 458 -21.29 -6.18 -15.42
C ILE A 458 -22.64 -6.79 -15.76
N GLU A 459 -22.62 -8.02 -16.30
CA GLU A 459 -23.77 -8.88 -16.07
C GLU A 459 -23.77 -9.19 -14.57
N PRO A 460 -24.80 -8.76 -13.81
CA PRO A 460 -24.84 -9.03 -12.39
C PRO A 460 -24.79 -10.54 -12.22
N TYR A 461 -23.87 -11.03 -11.39
CA TYR A 461 -23.93 -12.43 -11.03
C TYR A 461 -25.27 -12.65 -10.29
N LYS A 462 -25.93 -13.79 -10.52
CA LYS A 462 -27.25 -14.09 -9.91
C LYS A 462 -27.29 -13.93 -8.38
N TRP A 463 -26.15 -13.97 -7.71
CA TRP A 463 -26.02 -13.77 -6.27
C TRP A 463 -25.84 -12.29 -5.86
N GLU A 464 -25.43 -11.39 -6.76
CA GLU A 464 -25.39 -9.93 -6.52
C GLU A 464 -26.81 -9.31 -6.49
N THR A 465 -27.80 -9.99 -7.08
CA THR A 465 -29.23 -9.60 -7.07
C THR A 465 -30.04 -10.23 -5.94
N GLY A 466 -29.39 -10.85 -4.96
CA GLY A 466 -30.01 -11.59 -3.85
C GLY A 466 -30.74 -10.69 -2.85
N TYR A 467 -31.90 -10.19 -3.25
CA TYR A 467 -33.04 -9.99 -2.34
C TYR A 467 -33.63 -11.34 -1.91
#